data_AF-A0A484PU30-F1
#
_entry.id   AF-A0A484PU30-F1
#
_cell.length_a   1.000
_cell.length_b   1.000
_cell.length_c   1.000
_cell.angle_alpha   90.00
_cell.angle_beta   90.00
_cell.angle_gamma   90.00
#
_symmetry.space_group_name_H-M   'P 1'
#
loop_
_entity.id
_entity.type
_entity.pdbx_description
1 polymer ?
#
loop_
_entity_poly.entity_id
_entity_poly.type
_entity_poly.pdbx_seq_one_letter_code
_entity_poly.pdbx_strand_id
1 'polypeptide(L)'
;MVLGGVEIELGHAFDGRKALIGKSLGFPLISIDITEMTLAELTPEWAQQVLTATTRSHEKGRRQTYIYLHDLLYPLYAQLPAFLDSEQRHQFLVFADDDTLHKLVRWMNLLAEKLAYPKNAVTVALVNGKNEQSRKMLERAGQVVGLDWRDFNSERCLRLTVPRPKGPADLQAHRFHMTMARILLSRTDALVGYKYCNGVDNEHPEDDVWIARRWAADFKSYTDHRVLPKRLAEPINRLIAVVSDLHRNHMETG
;
A
#
# COMPACT_ATOMS: atom_id res chain seq x y z
N MET A 1 5.59 12.67 -13.91
CA MET A 1 5.19 11.67 -12.88
C MET A 1 6.46 11.11 -12.30
N VAL A 2 6.65 11.18 -10.98
CA VAL A 2 7.81 10.60 -10.30
C VAL A 2 7.52 9.11 -10.10
N LEU A 3 8.43 8.23 -10.53
CA LEU A 3 8.27 6.77 -10.50
C LEU A 3 8.93 6.14 -9.26
N GLY A 4 9.80 6.89 -8.60
CA GLY A 4 10.55 6.49 -7.42
C GLY A 4 11.56 7.58 -7.07
N GLY A 5 12.06 7.55 -5.84
CA GLY A 5 13.17 8.36 -5.38
C GLY A 5 14.38 7.48 -5.14
N VAL A 6 15.58 7.97 -5.50
CA VAL A 6 16.85 7.37 -5.08
C VAL A 6 17.57 8.41 -4.23
N GLU A 7 17.90 8.04 -3.00
CA GLU A 7 18.66 8.84 -2.05
C GLU A 7 20.03 8.18 -1.85
N ILE A 8 21.09 9.00 -1.90
CA ILE A 8 22.47 8.57 -1.67
C ILE A 8 22.91 9.20 -0.34
N GLU A 9 23.28 8.37 0.63
CA GLU A 9 23.56 8.80 2.01
C GLU A 9 25.03 8.67 2.37
N LEU A 10 25.56 9.70 3.06
CA LEU A 10 26.90 9.71 3.62
C LEU A 10 26.80 9.93 5.15
N GLY A 11 27.06 8.88 5.93
CA GLY A 11 26.94 8.84 7.39
C GLY A 11 25.59 8.29 7.86
N HIS A 12 25.62 7.21 8.66
CA HIS A 12 24.40 6.51 9.08
C HIS A 12 23.81 7.06 10.39
N ALA A 13 22.57 7.51 10.30
CA ALA A 13 21.51 7.17 11.23
C ALA A 13 20.20 7.19 10.43
N PHE A 14 19.56 6.04 10.24
CA PHE A 14 18.24 5.98 9.63
C PHE A 14 17.29 6.93 10.39
N ASP A 15 16.98 8.05 9.77
CA ASP A 15 16.18 9.09 10.37
C ASP A 15 14.69 8.72 10.24
N GLY A 16 13.98 8.62 11.37
CA GLY A 16 12.55 8.31 11.38
C GLY A 16 11.71 9.28 10.55
N ARG A 17 12.20 10.49 10.28
CA ARG A 17 11.59 11.44 9.33
C ARG A 17 11.55 10.90 7.91
N LYS A 18 12.49 10.03 7.50
CA LYS A 18 12.50 9.36 6.19
C LYS A 18 11.35 8.37 6.05
N ALA A 19 11.01 7.65 7.11
CA ALA A 19 9.82 6.79 7.11
C ALA A 19 8.52 7.61 6.99
N LEU A 20 8.47 8.80 7.63
CA LEU A 20 7.32 9.71 7.53
C LEU A 20 7.19 10.35 6.13
N ILE A 21 8.31 10.77 5.54
CA ILE A 21 8.39 11.27 4.17
C ILE A 21 7.98 10.17 3.18
N GLY A 22 8.55 8.97 3.31
CA GLY A 22 8.15 7.80 2.53
C GLY A 22 6.66 7.49 2.63
N LYS A 23 6.07 7.59 3.83
CA LYS A 23 4.62 7.44 4.04
C LYS A 23 3.79 8.49 3.27
N SER A 24 4.33 9.70 3.10
CA SER A 24 3.60 10.80 2.46
C SER A 24 3.67 10.84 0.93
N LEU A 25 4.67 10.20 0.32
CA LEU A 25 5.07 10.47 -1.07
C LEU A 25 4.38 9.60 -2.13
N GLY A 26 3.85 8.42 -1.76
CA GLY A 26 3.12 7.56 -2.68
C GLY A 26 3.95 7.02 -3.86
N PHE A 27 5.28 6.93 -3.70
CA PHE A 27 6.20 6.25 -4.62
C PHE A 27 7.29 5.50 -3.83
N PRO A 28 7.96 4.48 -4.41
CA PRO A 28 9.06 3.78 -3.76
C PRO A 28 10.27 4.69 -3.52
N LEU A 29 10.86 4.63 -2.33
CA LEU A 29 12.11 5.31 -1.98
C LEU A 29 13.22 4.28 -1.81
N ILE A 30 14.29 4.42 -2.58
CA ILE A 30 15.49 3.60 -2.48
C ILE A 30 16.57 4.45 -1.82
N SER A 31 17.02 4.06 -0.64
CA SER A 31 18.16 4.67 0.04
C SER A 31 19.38 3.77 -0.12
N ILE A 32 20.49 4.36 -0.56
CA ILE A 32 21.77 3.71 -0.76
C ILE A 32 22.79 4.38 0.17
N ASP A 33 23.32 3.60 1.10
CA ASP A 33 24.39 4.04 1.99
C ASP A 33 25.75 3.90 1.29
N ILE A 34 26.45 5.03 1.11
CA ILE A 34 27.79 5.10 0.51
C ILE A 34 28.86 5.53 1.53
N THR A 35 28.57 5.47 2.84
CA THR A 35 29.47 5.94 3.91
C THR A 35 30.85 5.31 3.85
N GLU A 36 30.92 4.02 3.50
CA GLU A 36 32.18 3.26 3.41
C GLU A 36 32.81 3.33 2.01
N MET A 37 32.27 4.14 1.11
CA MET A 37 32.72 4.23 -0.28
C MET A 37 33.49 5.52 -0.56
N THR A 38 34.49 5.37 -1.42
CA THR A 38 35.18 6.47 -2.09
C THR A 38 34.47 6.83 -3.40
N LEU A 39 34.67 8.08 -3.87
CA LEU A 39 34.04 8.56 -5.11
C LEU A 39 34.41 7.72 -6.34
N ALA A 40 35.61 7.15 -6.36
CA ALA A 40 36.10 6.32 -7.47
C ALA A 40 35.38 4.96 -7.57
N GLU A 41 34.76 4.50 -6.48
CA GLU A 41 34.00 3.25 -6.43
C GLU A 41 32.55 3.43 -6.93
N LEU A 42 32.09 4.67 -7.11
CA LEU A 42 30.76 4.98 -7.66
C LEU A 42 30.76 4.90 -9.20
N THR A 43 30.63 3.69 -9.74
CA THR A 43 30.53 3.44 -11.18
C THR A 43 29.12 3.03 -11.62
N PRO A 44 28.77 3.10 -12.92
CA PRO A 44 27.51 2.55 -13.43
C PRO A 44 27.31 1.07 -13.11
N GLU A 45 28.38 0.27 -13.17
CA GLU A 45 28.37 -1.15 -12.84
C GLU A 45 28.06 -1.37 -11.35
N TRP A 46 28.68 -0.56 -10.48
CA TRP A 46 28.36 -0.55 -9.05
C TRP A 46 26.88 -0.22 -8.81
N ALA A 47 26.37 0.84 -9.45
CA ALA A 47 24.98 1.25 -9.29
C ALA A 47 24.00 0.12 -9.68
N GLN A 48 24.29 -0.58 -10.78
CA GLN A 48 23.48 -1.73 -11.20
C GLN A 48 23.55 -2.90 -10.20
N GLN A 49 24.73 -3.20 -9.67
CA GLN A 49 24.90 -4.25 -8.66
C GLN A 49 24.15 -3.92 -7.37
N VAL A 50 24.28 -2.70 -6.86
CA VAL A 50 23.64 -2.26 -5.61
C VAL A 50 22.11 -2.24 -5.73
N LEU A 51 21.57 -1.84 -6.88
CA LEU A 51 20.12 -1.86 -7.11
C LEU A 51 19.54 -3.27 -7.20
N THR A 52 20.36 -4.27 -7.56
CA THR A 52 19.95 -5.68 -7.70
C THR A 52 20.35 -6.55 -6.51
N ALA A 53 21.14 -6.01 -5.57
CA ALA A 53 21.62 -6.72 -4.39
C ALA A 53 20.46 -7.16 -3.46
N THR A 54 20.54 -8.41 -3.01
CA THR A 54 19.62 -9.02 -2.05
C THR A 54 20.37 -9.39 -0.76
N THR A 55 19.67 -9.86 0.26
CA THR A 55 20.31 -10.40 1.48
C THR A 55 21.25 -11.59 1.19
N ARG A 56 21.13 -12.23 0.02
CA ARG A 56 22.03 -13.31 -0.41
C ARG A 56 23.32 -12.81 -1.06
N SER A 57 23.40 -11.51 -1.36
CA SER A 57 24.51 -10.91 -2.11
C SER A 57 25.66 -10.44 -1.21
N HIS A 58 25.56 -10.59 0.11
CA HIS A 58 26.56 -10.12 1.07
C HIS A 58 26.91 -11.24 2.06
N GLU A 59 28.21 -11.43 2.34
CA GLU A 59 28.72 -12.54 3.17
C GLU A 59 28.07 -12.62 4.57
N LYS A 60 27.78 -11.46 5.16
CA LYS A 60 27.09 -11.33 6.47
C LYS A 60 25.57 -11.23 6.40
N GLY A 61 24.94 -11.48 5.24
CA GLY A 61 23.49 -11.38 5.06
C GLY A 61 22.91 -9.96 5.11
N ARG A 62 23.76 -8.93 5.02
CA ARG A 62 23.36 -7.51 5.11
C ARG A 62 22.96 -6.98 3.74
N ARG A 63 22.01 -6.04 3.70
CA ARG A 63 21.70 -5.27 2.49
C ARG A 63 22.14 -3.83 2.70
N GLN A 64 23.02 -3.33 1.84
CA GLN A 64 23.46 -1.92 1.84
C GLN A 64 22.43 -0.98 1.19
N THR A 65 21.42 -1.56 0.53
CA THR A 65 20.30 -0.85 -0.10
C THR A 65 19.02 -1.06 0.70
N TYR A 66 18.38 0.02 1.11
CA TYR A 66 17.08 -0.01 1.75
C TYR A 66 16.02 0.42 0.75
N ILE A 67 15.04 -0.45 0.49
CA ILE A 67 13.87 -0.10 -0.31
C ILE A 67 12.71 0.11 0.65
N TYR A 68 12.30 1.36 0.79
CA TYR A 68 11.05 1.70 1.44
C TYR A 68 9.94 1.70 0.40
N LEU A 69 8.94 0.86 0.63
CA LEU A 69 7.71 0.82 -0.14
C LEU A 69 6.55 1.03 0.82
N HIS A 70 5.69 2.01 0.54
CA HIS A 70 4.47 2.16 1.32
C HIS A 70 3.56 0.94 1.09
N ASP A 71 2.92 0.43 2.14
CA ASP A 71 1.98 -0.69 2.06
C ASP A 71 0.88 -0.49 0.99
N LEU A 72 0.37 0.74 0.79
CA LEU A 72 -0.59 1.06 -0.27
C LEU A 72 -0.08 0.79 -1.69
N LEU A 73 1.23 0.73 -1.89
CA LEU A 73 1.86 0.34 -3.15
C LEU A 73 2.15 -1.15 -3.24
N TYR A 74 2.02 -1.94 -2.16
CA TYR A 74 2.29 -3.38 -2.23
C TYR A 74 1.44 -4.09 -3.30
N PRO A 75 0.13 -3.82 -3.45
CA PRO A 75 -0.66 -4.44 -4.51
C PRO A 75 -0.07 -4.24 -5.91
N LEU A 76 0.52 -3.07 -6.19
CA LEU A 76 1.15 -2.75 -7.48
C LEU A 76 2.33 -3.68 -7.83
N TYR A 77 3.07 -4.13 -6.82
CA TYR A 77 4.29 -4.94 -7.00
C TYR A 77 4.10 -6.41 -6.57
N ALA A 78 2.93 -6.77 -6.06
CA ALA A 78 2.64 -8.10 -5.56
C ALA A 78 2.52 -9.11 -6.71
N GLN A 79 3.37 -10.12 -6.69
CA GLN A 79 3.25 -11.29 -7.58
C GLN A 79 2.39 -12.34 -6.89
N LEU A 80 1.08 -12.24 -7.08
CA LEU A 80 0.13 -13.20 -6.52
C LEU A 80 0.00 -14.42 -7.43
N PRO A 81 0.12 -15.65 -6.88
CA PRO A 81 -0.11 -16.87 -7.64
C PRO A 81 -1.43 -16.85 -8.42
N ALA A 82 -1.43 -17.37 -9.65
CA ALA A 82 -2.59 -17.32 -10.54
C ALA A 82 -3.86 -17.98 -9.95
N PHE A 83 -3.70 -19.01 -9.11
CA PHE A 83 -4.82 -19.68 -8.44
C PHE A 83 -5.54 -18.79 -7.41
N LEU A 84 -4.88 -17.73 -6.94
CA LEU A 84 -5.43 -16.78 -5.97
C LEU A 84 -6.26 -15.70 -6.63
N ASP A 85 -6.28 -15.56 -7.95
CA ASP A 85 -7.07 -14.50 -8.59
C ASP A 85 -7.33 -14.77 -10.07
N SER A 86 -8.44 -15.45 -10.38
CA SER A 86 -8.91 -15.63 -11.74
C SER A 86 -9.37 -14.32 -12.40
N GLU A 87 -9.73 -13.30 -11.61
CA GLU A 87 -10.26 -12.04 -12.13
C GLU A 87 -9.17 -11.03 -12.48
N GLN A 88 -7.96 -11.19 -11.93
CA GLN A 88 -6.82 -10.27 -12.13
C GLN A 88 -7.18 -8.83 -11.77
N ARG A 89 -7.81 -8.64 -10.60
CA ARG A 89 -8.21 -7.33 -10.08
C ARG A 89 -7.71 -7.12 -8.64
N HIS A 90 -7.42 -5.87 -8.30
CA HIS A 90 -7.24 -5.44 -6.93
C HIS A 90 -8.53 -4.80 -6.42
N GLN A 91 -8.81 -4.99 -5.13
CA GLN A 91 -9.90 -4.30 -4.46
C GLN A 91 -9.38 -3.55 -3.23
N PHE A 92 -9.68 -2.26 -3.19
CA PHE A 92 -9.37 -1.36 -2.08
C PHE A 92 -10.65 -0.95 -1.38
N LEU A 93 -10.58 -0.85 -0.07
CA LEU A 93 -11.63 -0.36 0.82
C LEU A 93 -11.14 0.94 1.42
N VAL A 94 -11.92 2.01 1.28
CA VAL A 94 -11.54 3.36 1.73
C VAL A 94 -12.63 3.90 2.65
N PHE A 95 -12.26 4.22 3.88
CA PHE A 95 -13.12 4.87 4.87
C PHE A 95 -12.64 6.30 5.11
N ALA A 96 -13.56 7.24 4.96
CA ALA A 96 -13.37 8.67 5.15
C ALA A 96 -14.73 9.34 5.37
N ASP A 97 -14.73 10.61 5.75
CA ASP A 97 -15.96 11.41 5.82
C ASP A 97 -16.69 11.45 4.47
N ASP A 98 -18.00 11.72 4.51
CA ASP A 98 -18.85 11.70 3.31
C ASP A 98 -18.36 12.63 2.20
N ASP A 99 -17.88 13.84 2.52
CA ASP A 99 -17.41 14.80 1.52
C ASP A 99 -16.14 14.28 0.82
N THR A 100 -15.23 13.71 1.58
CA THR A 100 -14.01 13.08 1.07
C THR A 100 -14.35 11.87 0.20
N LEU A 101 -15.30 11.02 0.58
CA LEU A 101 -15.75 9.89 -0.23
C LEU A 101 -16.33 10.35 -1.58
N HIS A 102 -17.18 11.39 -1.59
CA HIS A 102 -17.74 11.93 -2.84
C HIS A 102 -16.65 12.53 -3.75
N LYS A 103 -15.67 13.24 -3.18
CA LYS A 103 -14.50 13.75 -3.92
C LYS A 103 -13.70 12.59 -4.53
N LEU A 104 -13.42 11.55 -3.75
CA LEU A 104 -12.70 10.36 -4.22
C LEU A 104 -13.45 9.65 -5.34
N VAL A 105 -14.78 9.50 -5.25
CA VAL A 105 -15.58 8.92 -6.34
C VAL A 105 -15.37 9.71 -7.64
N ARG A 106 -15.44 11.05 -7.57
CA ARG A 106 -15.21 11.91 -8.74
C ARG A 106 -13.78 11.78 -9.26
N TRP A 107 -12.78 11.84 -8.39
CA TRP A 107 -11.36 11.79 -8.79
C TRP A 107 -10.96 10.44 -9.38
N MET A 108 -11.45 9.33 -8.83
CA MET A 108 -11.13 7.99 -9.34
C MET A 108 -11.78 7.71 -10.70
N ASN A 109 -13.02 8.16 -10.89
CA ASN A 109 -13.67 8.10 -12.20
C ASN A 109 -12.96 8.98 -13.23
N LEU A 110 -12.58 10.21 -12.85
CA LEU A 110 -11.82 11.10 -13.72
C LEU A 110 -10.45 10.52 -14.07
N LEU A 111 -9.76 9.89 -13.12
CA LEU A 111 -8.48 9.21 -13.35
C LEU A 111 -8.64 8.06 -14.35
N ALA A 112 -9.68 7.24 -14.17
CA ALA A 112 -9.98 6.14 -15.09
C ALA A 112 -10.25 6.64 -16.52
N GLU A 113 -11.04 7.72 -16.64
CA GLU A 113 -11.33 8.39 -17.92
C GLU A 113 -10.06 8.94 -18.57
N LYS A 114 -9.22 9.68 -17.83
CA LYS A 114 -7.99 10.28 -18.35
C LYS A 114 -6.94 9.25 -18.75
N LEU A 115 -6.95 8.08 -18.13
CA LEU A 115 -6.13 6.96 -18.52
C LEU A 115 -6.78 6.09 -19.60
N ALA A 116 -7.94 6.47 -20.13
CA ALA A 116 -8.66 5.76 -21.19
C ALA A 116 -9.00 4.30 -20.84
N TYR A 117 -9.40 4.04 -19.60
CA TYR A 117 -9.93 2.72 -19.23
C TYR A 117 -11.28 2.47 -19.90
N PRO A 118 -11.54 1.25 -20.42
CA PRO A 118 -12.85 0.90 -20.90
C PRO A 118 -13.86 0.85 -19.75
N LYS A 119 -15.14 1.00 -20.09
CA LYS A 119 -16.24 0.91 -19.13
C LYS A 119 -16.14 -0.38 -18.31
N ASN A 120 -16.33 -0.29 -17.00
CA ASN A 120 -16.27 -1.38 -16.02
C ASN A 120 -14.88 -1.98 -15.71
N ALA A 121 -13.79 -1.57 -16.39
CA ALA A 121 -12.44 -2.01 -16.02
C ALA A 121 -12.03 -1.48 -14.64
N VAL A 122 -12.40 -0.24 -14.35
CA VAL A 122 -12.32 0.37 -13.02
C VAL A 122 -13.74 0.51 -12.49
N THR A 123 -13.97 0.04 -11.26
CA THR A 123 -15.26 0.14 -10.58
C THR A 123 -15.08 0.95 -9.32
N VAL A 124 -15.84 2.04 -9.21
CA VAL A 124 -15.81 3.00 -8.10
C VAL A 124 -17.21 3.01 -7.48
N ALA A 125 -17.39 2.41 -6.31
CA ALA A 125 -18.71 2.19 -5.73
C ALA A 125 -18.77 2.55 -4.24
N LEU A 126 -19.76 3.34 -3.85
CA LEU A 126 -20.10 3.54 -2.44
C LEU A 126 -20.91 2.36 -1.92
N VAL A 127 -20.38 1.68 -0.91
CA VAL A 127 -21.05 0.60 -0.19
C VAL A 127 -21.72 1.20 1.04
N ASN A 128 -23.03 1.03 1.18
CA ASN A 128 -23.82 1.63 2.25
C ASN A 128 -24.45 0.54 3.14
N GLY A 129 -24.43 0.72 4.46
CA GLY A 129 -25.03 -0.19 5.44
C GLY A 129 -26.54 0.02 5.65
N LYS A 130 -27.34 0.05 4.58
CA LYS A 130 -28.78 0.40 4.61
C LYS A 130 -29.69 -0.67 5.22
N ASN A 131 -29.26 -1.92 5.20
CA ASN A 131 -29.98 -3.07 5.75
C ASN A 131 -29.02 -4.00 6.51
N GLU A 132 -29.54 -4.97 7.27
CA GLU A 132 -28.71 -5.83 8.13
C GLU A 132 -27.59 -6.53 7.36
N GLN A 133 -27.88 -7.07 6.18
CA GLN A 133 -26.90 -7.76 5.34
C GLN A 133 -25.78 -6.81 4.88
N SER A 134 -26.14 -5.64 4.35
CA SER A 134 -25.18 -4.62 3.90
C SER A 134 -24.39 -4.01 5.05
N ARG A 135 -24.98 -3.94 6.26
CA ARG A 135 -24.29 -3.50 7.47
C ARG A 135 -23.22 -4.49 7.89
N LYS A 136 -23.51 -5.81 7.88
CA LYS A 136 -22.49 -6.85 8.09
C LYS A 136 -21.35 -6.79 7.07
N MET A 137 -21.66 -6.52 5.79
CA MET A 137 -20.63 -6.33 4.76
C MET A 137 -19.75 -5.11 5.04
N LEU A 138 -20.34 -4.00 5.48
CA LEU A 138 -19.62 -2.79 5.84
C LEU A 138 -18.74 -3.01 7.07
N GLU A 139 -19.24 -3.70 8.09
CA GLU A 139 -18.48 -4.05 9.30
C GLU A 139 -17.27 -4.92 8.97
N ARG A 140 -17.45 -5.94 8.12
CA ARG A 140 -16.35 -6.78 7.62
C ARG A 140 -15.32 -5.97 6.83
N ALA A 141 -15.77 -5.01 6.03
CA ALA A 141 -14.89 -4.08 5.33
C ALA A 141 -14.13 -3.17 6.31
N GLY A 142 -14.79 -2.70 7.36
CA GLY A 142 -14.21 -1.91 8.43
C GLY A 142 -13.09 -2.65 9.16
N GLN A 143 -13.34 -3.91 9.53
CA GLN A 143 -12.34 -4.79 10.17
C GLN A 143 -11.06 -4.97 9.35
N VAL A 144 -11.15 -4.85 8.02
CA VAL A 144 -9.96 -4.91 7.14
C VAL A 144 -9.10 -3.66 7.26
N VAL A 145 -9.71 -2.48 7.45
CA VAL A 145 -8.99 -1.20 7.44
C VAL A 145 -8.51 -0.75 8.83
N GLY A 146 -9.14 -1.19 9.91
CA GLY A 146 -8.77 -0.81 11.28
C GLY A 146 -9.93 -0.97 12.26
N LEU A 147 -9.67 -1.01 13.58
CA LEU A 147 -10.72 -1.14 14.60
C LEU A 147 -11.56 0.14 14.75
N ASP A 148 -10.96 1.27 14.42
CA ASP A 148 -11.42 2.64 14.53
C ASP A 148 -12.12 3.14 13.25
N TRP A 149 -12.40 2.25 12.30
CA TRP A 149 -13.06 2.60 11.03
C TRP A 149 -14.39 3.34 11.20
N ARG A 150 -15.09 3.08 12.32
CA ARG A 150 -16.37 3.73 12.66
C ARG A 150 -16.21 5.23 12.91
N ASP A 151 -15.04 5.65 13.39
CA ASP A 151 -14.74 7.06 13.65
C ASP A 151 -14.59 7.85 12.34
N PHE A 152 -14.27 7.16 11.23
CA PHE A 152 -14.24 7.75 9.90
C PHE A 152 -15.61 7.73 9.24
N ASN A 153 -16.25 6.55 9.20
CA ASN A 153 -17.58 6.40 8.61
C ASN A 153 -18.22 5.06 8.99
N SER A 154 -19.21 5.08 9.89
CA SER A 154 -19.96 3.89 10.29
C SER A 154 -21.05 3.47 9.29
N GLU A 155 -21.38 4.32 8.32
CA GLU A 155 -22.55 4.15 7.44
C GLU A 155 -22.18 3.72 6.02
N ARG A 156 -20.98 4.08 5.55
CA ARG A 156 -20.53 3.75 4.19
C ARG A 156 -19.01 3.75 4.04
N CYS A 157 -18.56 3.09 2.98
CA CYS A 157 -17.18 3.17 2.52
C CYS A 157 -17.12 3.21 0.99
N LEU A 158 -15.98 3.62 0.45
CA LEU A 158 -15.69 3.53 -0.97
C LEU A 158 -14.98 2.20 -1.26
N ARG A 159 -15.54 1.44 -2.19
CA ARG A 159 -14.92 0.23 -2.75
C ARG A 159 -14.39 0.54 -4.15
N LEU A 160 -13.09 0.36 -4.34
CA LEU A 160 -12.39 0.55 -5.61
C LEU A 160 -11.92 -0.79 -6.12
N THR A 161 -12.41 -1.22 -7.29
CA THR A 161 -11.93 -2.42 -7.97
C THR A 161 -11.21 -2.02 -9.25
N VAL A 162 -9.91 -2.28 -9.32
CA VAL A 162 -9.01 -1.84 -10.39
C VAL A 162 -8.29 -3.04 -11.01
N PRO A 163 -7.90 -2.98 -12.29
CA PRO A 163 -7.20 -4.10 -12.93
C PRO A 163 -5.78 -4.22 -12.38
N ARG A 164 -5.27 -5.43 -12.19
CA ARG A 164 -3.86 -5.62 -11.83
C ARG A 164 -2.96 -5.26 -13.02
N PRO A 165 -1.76 -4.71 -12.76
CA PRO A 165 -0.76 -4.58 -13.80
C PRO A 165 -0.41 -5.95 -14.39
N LYS A 166 -0.48 -6.09 -15.71
CA LYS A 166 -0.12 -7.34 -16.41
C LYS A 166 1.39 -7.60 -16.46
N GLY A 167 2.19 -6.62 -16.05
CA GLY A 167 3.63 -6.69 -16.01
C GLY A 167 4.26 -5.29 -15.98
N PRO A 168 5.59 -5.19 -16.05
CA PRO A 168 6.30 -3.91 -15.99
C PRO A 168 5.96 -2.95 -17.13
N ALA A 169 5.54 -3.47 -18.29
CA ALA A 169 5.17 -2.68 -19.47
C ALA A 169 3.74 -2.11 -19.41
N ASP A 170 2.93 -2.48 -18.41
CA ASP A 170 1.55 -2.01 -18.26
C ASP A 170 1.51 -0.59 -17.65
N LEU A 171 2.00 0.39 -18.42
CA LEU A 171 2.13 1.77 -17.97
C LEU A 171 0.80 2.38 -17.55
N GLN A 172 -0.31 1.92 -18.11
CA GLN A 172 -1.66 2.39 -17.78
C GLN A 172 -2.03 1.99 -16.34
N ALA A 173 -1.92 0.69 -16.00
CA ALA A 173 -2.17 0.20 -14.65
C ALA A 173 -1.22 0.80 -13.63
N HIS A 174 0.07 0.90 -13.96
CA HIS A 174 1.06 1.52 -13.10
C HIS A 174 0.73 2.98 -12.78
N ARG A 175 0.39 3.78 -13.81
CA ARG A 175 -0.04 5.18 -13.63
C ARG A 175 -1.28 5.31 -12.76
N PHE A 176 -2.26 4.42 -12.94
CA PHE A 176 -3.47 4.43 -12.12
C PHE A 176 -3.13 4.21 -10.63
N HIS A 177 -2.40 3.14 -10.32
CA HIS A 177 -2.08 2.76 -8.93
C HIS A 177 -1.24 3.82 -8.23
N MET A 178 -0.19 4.32 -8.86
CA MET A 178 0.66 5.37 -8.26
C MET A 178 -0.13 6.67 -8.03
N THR A 179 -0.98 7.06 -8.99
CA THR A 179 -1.78 8.29 -8.85
C THR A 179 -2.85 8.13 -7.77
N MET A 180 -3.53 6.99 -7.73
CA MET A 180 -4.48 6.65 -6.68
C MET A 180 -3.81 6.65 -5.30
N ALA A 181 -2.66 5.99 -5.15
CA ALA A 181 -1.92 5.95 -3.89
C ALA A 181 -1.56 7.36 -3.41
N ARG A 182 -1.08 8.22 -4.30
CA ARG A 182 -0.75 9.61 -3.97
C ARG A 182 -1.97 10.44 -3.57
N ILE A 183 -3.11 10.25 -4.22
CA ILE A 183 -4.36 10.92 -3.83
C ILE A 183 -4.75 10.48 -2.42
N LEU A 184 -4.75 9.17 -2.15
CA LEU A 184 -5.16 8.61 -0.87
C LEU A 184 -4.22 9.01 0.28
N LEU A 185 -2.91 9.09 0.03
CA LEU A 185 -1.90 9.41 1.06
C LEU A 185 -1.76 10.90 1.32
N SER A 186 -1.80 11.73 0.27
CA SER A 186 -1.43 13.15 0.39
C SER A 186 -2.61 14.11 0.33
N ARG A 187 -3.81 13.66 -0.08
CA ARG A 187 -4.97 14.54 -0.33
C ARG A 187 -6.22 14.15 0.47
N THR A 188 -6.17 13.08 1.25
CA THR A 188 -7.32 12.62 2.02
C THR A 188 -6.93 12.18 3.43
N ASP A 189 -7.87 12.35 4.35
CA ASP A 189 -7.83 11.79 5.70
C ASP A 189 -8.63 10.49 5.68
N ALA A 190 -8.00 9.42 5.19
CA ALA A 190 -8.68 8.15 4.92
C ALA A 190 -7.92 6.94 5.46
N LEU A 191 -8.67 5.98 6.01
CA LEU A 191 -8.18 4.61 6.20
C LEU A 191 -8.33 3.85 4.89
N VAL A 192 -7.28 3.12 4.52
CA VAL A 192 -7.29 2.30 3.32
C VAL A 192 -6.88 0.88 3.66
N GLY A 193 -7.64 -0.08 3.15
CA GLY A 193 -7.28 -1.50 3.22
C GLY A 193 -7.42 -2.22 1.89
N TYR A 194 -6.81 -3.40 1.84
CA TYR A 194 -6.85 -4.32 0.72
C TYR A 194 -7.87 -5.42 1.00
N LYS A 195 -8.80 -5.65 0.08
CA LYS A 195 -9.63 -6.87 0.11
C LYS A 195 -9.04 -7.90 -0.83
N TYR A 196 -8.56 -9.00 -0.26
CA TYR A 196 -8.14 -10.15 -1.05
C TYR A 196 -9.36 -10.88 -1.62
N CYS A 197 -9.40 -11.05 -2.94
CA CYS A 197 -10.48 -11.68 -3.71
C CYS A 197 -11.87 -11.06 -3.53
N ASN A 198 -12.62 -11.07 -4.63
CA ASN A 198 -14.01 -10.65 -4.59
C ASN A 198 -14.82 -11.70 -3.81
N GLY A 199 -15.40 -11.27 -2.68
CA GLY A 199 -16.32 -12.11 -1.90
C GLY A 199 -15.70 -12.92 -0.77
N VAL A 200 -14.38 -12.86 -0.55
CA VAL A 200 -13.77 -13.46 0.67
C VAL A 200 -14.09 -12.59 1.87
N ASP A 201 -14.54 -13.24 2.94
CA ASP A 201 -14.80 -12.60 4.22
C ASP A 201 -13.53 -12.55 5.09
N ASN A 202 -13.43 -11.53 5.92
CA ASN A 202 -12.32 -11.42 6.88
C ASN A 202 -12.61 -12.29 8.11
N GLU A 203 -12.36 -13.58 8.00
CA GLU A 203 -12.60 -14.55 9.09
C GLU A 203 -11.66 -14.35 10.29
N HIS A 204 -10.49 -13.76 10.05
CA HIS A 204 -9.43 -13.52 11.04
C HIS A 204 -9.11 -12.03 11.17
N PRO A 205 -10.03 -11.17 11.65
CA PRO A 205 -9.83 -9.71 11.71
C PRO A 205 -8.61 -9.25 12.54
N GLU A 206 -8.15 -10.10 13.45
CA GLU A 206 -6.93 -9.93 14.24
C GLU A 206 -5.64 -9.99 13.42
N ASP A 207 -5.64 -10.71 12.29
CA ASP A 207 -4.46 -10.87 11.46
C ASP A 207 -4.25 -9.66 10.55
N ASP A 208 -3.03 -9.13 10.51
CA ASP A 208 -2.67 -7.99 9.67
C ASP A 208 -2.45 -8.35 8.19
N VAL A 209 -2.37 -9.65 7.87
CA VAL A 209 -2.06 -10.15 6.52
C VAL A 209 -3.12 -11.16 6.08
N TRP A 210 -3.51 -11.08 4.81
CA TRP A 210 -4.34 -12.11 4.19
C TRP A 210 -3.54 -13.41 4.00
N ILE A 211 -4.08 -14.52 4.50
CA ILE A 211 -3.53 -15.86 4.30
C ILE A 211 -4.49 -16.65 3.42
N ALA A 212 -3.99 -17.20 2.32
CA ALA A 212 -4.75 -18.09 1.46
C ALA A 212 -4.28 -19.53 1.68
N ARG A 213 -5.21 -20.39 2.07
CA ARG A 213 -4.98 -21.81 2.27
C ARG A 213 -5.33 -22.60 1.01
N ARG A 214 -4.38 -23.40 0.51
CA ARG A 214 -4.57 -24.24 -0.68
C ARG A 214 -4.24 -25.69 -0.37
N TRP A 215 -5.01 -26.62 -0.91
CA TRP A 215 -4.62 -28.03 -0.91
C TRP A 215 -3.50 -28.27 -1.92
N ALA A 216 -2.35 -28.72 -1.45
CA ALA A 216 -1.23 -29.16 -2.27
C ALA A 216 -1.30 -30.69 -2.43
N ALA A 217 -1.72 -31.14 -3.61
CA ALA A 217 -1.88 -32.56 -3.92
C ALA A 217 -0.55 -33.33 -3.76
N ASP A 218 0.56 -32.73 -4.17
CA ASP A 218 1.90 -33.33 -4.13
C ASP A 218 2.35 -33.70 -2.71
N PHE A 219 1.91 -32.92 -1.72
CA PHE A 219 2.26 -33.10 -0.30
C PHE A 219 1.10 -33.62 0.54
N LYS A 220 -0.05 -33.93 -0.08
CA LYS A 220 -1.32 -34.31 0.57
C LYS A 220 -1.60 -33.47 1.82
N SER A 221 -1.37 -32.17 1.74
CA SER A 221 -1.48 -31.24 2.87
C SER A 221 -1.91 -29.86 2.41
N TYR A 222 -2.40 -29.07 3.35
CA TYR A 222 -2.71 -27.66 3.11
C TYR A 222 -1.44 -26.82 3.21
N THR A 223 -1.26 -25.92 2.26
CA THR A 223 -0.21 -24.91 2.26
C THR A 223 -0.83 -23.53 2.43
N ASP A 224 -0.27 -22.77 3.36
CA ASP A 224 -0.68 -21.40 3.64
C ASP A 224 0.21 -20.41 2.87
N HIS A 225 -0.42 -19.46 2.18
CA HIS A 225 0.25 -18.46 1.37
C HIS A 225 -0.10 -17.06 1.88
N ARG A 226 0.91 -16.32 2.34
CA ARG A 226 0.74 -14.89 2.64
C ARG A 226 0.49 -14.14 1.34
N VAL A 227 -0.61 -13.39 1.29
CA VAL A 227 -1.05 -12.64 0.12
C VAL A 227 -0.55 -11.20 0.21
N LEU A 228 -1.25 -10.35 0.96
CA LEU A 228 -0.97 -8.93 1.12
C LEU A 228 -1.44 -8.44 2.50
N PRO A 229 -0.89 -7.33 3.03
CA PRO A 229 -1.42 -6.68 4.22
C PRO A 229 -2.90 -6.28 4.04
N LYS A 230 -3.67 -6.35 5.12
CA LYS A 230 -5.08 -5.92 5.14
C LYS A 230 -5.18 -4.41 5.22
N ARG A 231 -4.44 -3.80 6.15
CA ARG A 231 -4.36 -2.35 6.34
C ARG A 231 -3.22 -1.81 5.47
N LEU A 232 -3.51 -0.81 4.65
CA LEU A 232 -2.58 -0.29 3.64
C LEU A 232 -2.17 1.16 3.91
N ALA A 233 -3.08 1.97 4.46
CA ALA A 233 -2.78 3.35 4.80
C ALA A 233 -3.65 3.85 5.94
N GLU A 234 -3.07 4.76 6.72
CA GLU A 234 -3.74 5.56 7.73
C GLU A 234 -3.48 7.04 7.43
N PRO A 235 -4.33 7.95 7.91
CA PRO A 235 -4.16 9.36 7.68
C PRO A 235 -2.85 9.93 8.21
N ILE A 236 -2.20 10.75 7.40
CA ILE A 236 -0.95 11.42 7.79
C ILE A 236 -1.13 12.34 8.99
N ASN A 237 -2.32 12.93 9.17
CA ASN A 237 -2.62 13.82 10.29
C ASN A 237 -2.44 13.13 11.65
N ARG A 238 -2.76 11.83 11.73
CA ARG A 238 -2.53 11.04 12.96
C ARG A 238 -1.05 10.90 13.27
N LEU A 239 -0.24 10.67 12.25
CA LEU A 239 1.22 10.58 12.39
C LEU A 239 1.81 11.94 12.81
N ILE A 240 1.32 13.03 12.20
CA ILE A 240 1.73 14.40 12.57
C ILE A 240 1.38 14.70 14.02
N ALA A 241 0.18 14.31 14.48
CA ALA A 241 -0.23 14.48 15.87
C ALA A 241 0.72 13.74 16.84
N VAL A 242 1.01 12.47 16.57
CA VAL A 242 1.96 11.67 17.38
C VAL A 242 3.35 12.31 17.41
N VAL A 243 3.87 12.77 16.26
CA VAL A 243 5.18 13.43 16.18
C VAL A 243 5.19 14.76 16.94
N SER A 244 4.09 15.52 16.86
CA SER A 244 3.94 16.80 17.57
C SER A 244 3.90 16.59 19.09
N ASP A 245 3.19 15.55 19.54
CA ASP A 245 3.12 15.18 20.96
C ASP A 245 4.49 14.73 21.50
N LEU A 246 5.25 13.96 20.72
CA LEU A 246 6.60 13.55 21.08
C LEU A 246 7.56 14.75 21.23
N HIS A 247 7.48 15.74 20.33
CA HIS A 247 8.28 16.95 20.44
C HIS A 247 7.92 17.79 21.68
N ARG A 248 6.62 17.91 22.00
CA ARG A 248 6.17 18.67 23.17
C ARG A 248 6.66 18.03 24.47
N ASN A 249 6.56 16.71 24.59
CA ASN A 249 7.04 15.98 25.77
C ASN A 249 8.57 16.11 25.96
N HIS A 250 9.33 16.21 24.87
CA HIS A 250 10.76 16.44 24.93
C HIS A 250 11.15 17.86 25.40
N MET A 251 10.32 18.87 25.12
CA MET A 251 10.56 20.25 25.59
C MET A 251 10.09 20.50 27.03
N GLU A 252 9.20 19.68 27.56
CA GLU A 252 8.76 19.75 28.96
C GLU A 252 9.67 18.97 29.92
N THR A 253 10.59 18.15 29.40
CA THR A 253 11.51 17.30 30.18
C THR A 253 12.98 17.69 30.08
N GLY A 254 13.32 18.72 29.30
CA GLY A 254 14.67 19.29 29.19
C GLY A 254 14.75 20.69 29.77
#